data_AF-A0A2S9FNZ9-F1
#
_entry.id   AF-A0A2S9FNZ9-F1
#
_cell.length_a   1.000
_cell.length_b   1.000
_cell.length_c   1.000
_cell.angle_alpha   90.00
_cell.angle_beta   90.00
_cell.angle_gamma   90.00
#
_symmetry.space_group_name_H-M   'P 1'
#
loop_
_entity.id
_entity.type
_entity.pdbx_description
1 polymer ?
#
loop_
_entity_poly.entity_id
_entity_poly.type
_entity_poly.pdbx_seq_one_letter_code
_entity_poly.pdbx_strand_id
1 'polypeptide(L)'
;MKLVGRLRGAAKGARRRLTVAALAATLLPALIATVGGAPTASAFSRPGLPVEYLMVPSAGMGRDIKVQFQSGGPNAPGVYLLDGLRAQDDFNGWDINTAAFEWYVDSGLATIMPVG
;
A
#
# COMPACT_ATOMS: atom_id res chain seq x y z
N MET A 1 -22.02 -35.04 -48.76
CA MET A 1 -22.75 -34.23 -47.76
C MET A 1 -21.95 -33.91 -46.46
N LYS A 2 -20.63 -34.17 -46.36
CA LYS A 2 -19.84 -33.99 -45.11
C LYS A 2 -19.39 -32.55 -44.79
N LEU A 3 -19.34 -31.65 -45.78
CA LEU A 3 -18.81 -30.28 -45.60
C LEU A 3 -19.80 -29.36 -44.83
N VAL A 4 -21.09 -29.49 -45.12
CA VAL A 4 -22.17 -28.70 -44.50
C VAL A 4 -22.32 -29.01 -43.00
N GLY A 5 -22.08 -30.26 -42.60
CA GLY A 5 -22.08 -30.68 -41.19
C GLY A 5 -20.93 -30.08 -40.37
N ARG A 6 -19.73 -29.96 -40.96
CA ARG A 6 -18.55 -29.34 -40.30
C ARG A 6 -18.73 -27.85 -40.10
N LEU A 7 -19.26 -27.12 -41.09
CA LEU A 7 -19.54 -25.69 -40.99
C LEU A 7 -20.60 -25.36 -39.93
N ARG A 8 -21.65 -26.19 -39.83
CA ARG A 8 -22.67 -26.08 -38.78
C ARG A 8 -22.09 -26.35 -37.37
N GLY A 9 -21.19 -27.31 -37.23
CA GLY A 9 -20.48 -27.59 -35.97
C GLY A 9 -19.55 -26.46 -35.53
N ALA A 10 -18.79 -25.88 -36.46
CA ALA A 10 -17.90 -24.73 -36.20
C ALA A 10 -18.70 -23.48 -35.80
N ALA A 11 -19.81 -23.19 -36.49
CA ALA A 11 -20.70 -22.08 -36.14
C ALA A 11 -21.34 -22.25 -34.75
N LYS A 12 -21.72 -23.48 -34.38
CA LYS A 12 -22.27 -23.79 -33.04
C LYS A 12 -21.21 -23.62 -31.94
N GLY A 13 -19.96 -24.00 -32.21
CA GLY A 13 -18.82 -23.78 -31.32
C GLY A 13 -18.45 -22.30 -31.16
N ALA A 14 -18.46 -21.53 -32.24
CA ALA A 14 -18.23 -20.08 -32.22
C ALA A 14 -19.31 -19.33 -31.45
N ARG A 15 -20.59 -19.67 -31.66
CA ARG A 15 -21.72 -19.11 -30.90
C ARG A 15 -21.61 -19.39 -29.40
N ARG A 16 -21.23 -20.61 -29.01
CA ARG A 16 -21.04 -20.98 -27.61
C ARG A 16 -19.89 -20.20 -26.94
N ARG A 17 -18.80 -19.97 -27.67
CA ARG A 17 -17.66 -19.15 -27.19
C ARG A 17 -18.05 -17.66 -27.07
N LEU A 18 -18.79 -17.13 -28.03
CA LEU A 18 -19.31 -15.76 -27.99
C LEU A 18 -20.28 -15.54 -26.82
N THR A 19 -21.18 -16.48 -26.55
CA THR A 19 -22.10 -16.39 -25.40
C THR A 19 -21.36 -16.45 -24.06
N VAL A 20 -20.32 -17.29 -23.94
CA VAL A 20 -19.51 -17.36 -22.71
C VAL A 20 -18.70 -16.07 -22.52
N ALA A 21 -18.13 -15.52 -23.59
CA ALA A 21 -17.41 -14.25 -23.53
C ALA A 21 -18.34 -13.09 -23.16
N ALA A 22 -19.56 -13.05 -23.69
CA ALA A 22 -20.55 -12.02 -23.36
C ALA A 22 -21.01 -12.12 -21.89
N LEU A 23 -21.23 -13.33 -21.38
CA LEU A 23 -21.55 -13.58 -19.96
C LEU A 23 -20.39 -13.19 -19.04
N ALA A 24 -19.16 -13.54 -19.40
CA ALA A 24 -17.98 -13.14 -18.64
C ALA A 24 -17.83 -11.61 -18.61
N ALA A 25 -18.02 -10.94 -19.75
CA ALA A 25 -17.92 -9.48 -19.85
C ALA A 25 -18.95 -8.73 -18.99
N THR A 26 -20.13 -9.30 -18.74
CA THR A 26 -21.16 -8.65 -17.90
C THR A 26 -21.08 -9.06 -16.44
N LEU A 27 -20.73 -10.32 -16.15
CA LEU A 27 -20.73 -10.85 -14.78
C LEU A 27 -19.45 -10.54 -14.01
N LEU A 28 -18.28 -10.49 -14.68
CA LEU A 28 -17.01 -10.21 -14.01
C LEU A 28 -16.98 -8.81 -13.39
N PRO A 29 -17.37 -7.72 -14.08
CA PRO A 29 -17.40 -6.39 -13.47
C PRO A 29 -18.38 -6.30 -12.30
N ALA A 30 -19.55 -6.93 -12.40
CA ALA A 30 -20.54 -6.97 -11.33
C ALA A 30 -20.05 -7.75 -10.09
N LEU A 31 -19.32 -8.85 -10.31
CA LEU A 31 -18.72 -9.63 -9.22
C LEU A 31 -17.56 -8.87 -8.56
N ILE A 32 -16.71 -8.20 -9.35
CA ILE A 32 -15.63 -7.36 -8.83
C ILE A 32 -16.22 -6.19 -8.02
N ALA A 33 -17.28 -5.54 -8.51
CA ALA A 33 -17.91 -4.43 -7.79
C ALA A 33 -18.61 -4.83 -6.48
N THR A 34 -19.03 -6.10 -6.34
CA THR A 34 -19.77 -6.59 -5.17
C THR A 34 -18.91 -7.31 -4.14
N VAL A 35 -17.83 -7.98 -4.57
CA VAL A 35 -16.94 -8.77 -3.70
C VAL A 35 -15.54 -8.17 -3.60
N GLY A 36 -15.07 -7.52 -4.66
CA GLY A 36 -13.79 -6.82 -4.70
C GLY A 36 -13.93 -5.40 -4.17
N GLY A 37 -13.94 -5.23 -2.85
CA GLY A 37 -13.70 -3.91 -2.27
C GLY A 37 -12.41 -3.32 -2.85
N ALA A 38 -12.38 -2.01 -3.09
CA ALA A 38 -11.16 -1.34 -3.52
C ALA A 38 -10.03 -1.73 -2.56
N PRO A 39 -8.83 -2.12 -3.04
CA PRO A 39 -7.72 -2.37 -2.15
C PRO A 39 -7.49 -1.08 -1.36
N THR A 40 -7.75 -1.12 -0.06
CA THR A 40 -7.45 -0.01 0.84
C THR A 40 -5.93 0.07 0.91
N ALA A 41 -5.36 1.08 0.25
CA ALA A 41 -3.95 1.39 0.38
C ALA A 41 -3.66 1.75 1.86
N SER A 42 -3.25 0.75 2.65
CA SER A 42 -2.73 0.96 4.00
C SER A 42 -1.24 1.19 3.87
N ALA A 43 -0.90 2.36 3.34
CA ALA A 43 0.48 2.80 3.26
C ALA A 43 0.98 3.27 4.63
N PHE A 44 0.08 3.77 5.49
CA PHE A 44 0.40 4.19 6.85
C PHE A 44 0.70 3.01 7.78
N SER A 45 1.67 3.17 8.66
CA SER A 45 2.00 2.14 9.67
C SER A 45 0.77 1.81 10.52
N ARG A 46 0.54 0.51 10.79
CA ARG A 46 -0.70 0.08 11.45
C ARG A 46 -0.85 0.66 12.87
N PRO A 47 -2.09 0.93 13.31
CA PRO A 47 -2.36 1.27 14.71
C PRO A 47 -1.90 0.13 15.64
N GLY A 48 -1.26 0.49 16.76
CA GLY A 48 -0.83 -0.47 17.80
C GLY A 48 0.67 -0.76 17.84
N LEU A 49 1.46 -0.21 16.92
CA LEU A 49 2.93 -0.19 17.02
C LEU A 49 3.39 0.81 18.10
N PRO A 50 4.55 0.58 18.75
CA PRO A 50 5.12 1.49 19.75
C PRO A 50 5.78 2.70 19.08
N VAL A 51 5.02 3.42 18.23
CA VAL A 51 5.45 4.63 17.56
C VAL A 51 5.15 5.83 18.45
N GLU A 52 6.17 6.64 18.68
CA GLU A 52 6.13 7.87 19.45
C GLU A 52 6.21 9.09 18.52
N TYR A 53 5.52 10.17 18.91
CA TYR A 53 5.56 11.46 18.22
C TYR A 53 6.23 12.48 19.13
N LEU A 54 7.53 12.66 18.96
CA LEU A 54 8.37 13.48 19.81
C LEU A 54 8.42 14.92 19.31
N MET A 55 8.45 15.87 20.23
CA MET A 55 8.78 17.27 19.95
C MET A 55 10.19 17.53 20.47
N VAL A 56 11.16 17.61 19.56
CA VAL A 56 12.59 17.72 19.87
C VAL A 56 13.03 19.18 19.74
N PRO A 57 13.44 19.85 20.84
CA PRO A 57 13.89 21.23 20.78
C PRO A 57 15.14 21.40 19.91
N SER A 58 15.09 22.27 18.91
CA SER A 58 16.23 22.60 18.05
C SER A 58 16.69 24.04 18.30
N ALA A 59 17.81 24.19 19.03
CA ALA A 59 18.40 25.50 19.29
C ALA A 59 18.84 26.21 17.99
N GLY A 60 19.31 25.46 16.99
CA GLY A 60 19.75 26.03 15.71
C GLY A 60 18.61 26.52 14.82
N MET A 61 17.41 25.96 14.97
CA MET A 61 16.22 26.35 14.20
C MET A 61 15.25 27.24 15.01
N GLY A 62 15.49 27.42 16.31
CA GLY A 62 14.66 28.24 17.19
C GLY A 62 13.23 27.72 17.37
N ARG A 63 12.99 26.43 17.13
CA ARG A 63 11.68 25.78 17.26
C ARG A 63 11.83 24.32 17.64
N ASP A 64 10.74 23.72 18.11
CA ASP A 64 10.65 22.26 18.29
C ASP A 64 10.40 21.58 16.94
N ILE A 65 11.07 20.46 16.72
CA ILE A 65 10.96 19.64 15.51
C ILE A 65 10.18 18.38 15.86
N LYS A 66 9.11 18.11 15.10
CA LYS A 66 8.36 16.87 15.25
C LYS A 66 9.19 15.71 14.68
N VAL A 67 9.30 14.63 15.44
CA VAL A 67 10.03 13.41 15.03
C VAL A 67 9.15 12.21 15.34
N GLN A 68 8.86 11.41 14.31
CA GLN A 68 8.23 10.10 14.51
C GLN A 68 9.32 9.10 14.85
N PHE A 69 9.16 8.38 15.94
CA PHE A 69 10.20 7.54 16.52
C PHE A 69 9.65 6.17 16.89
N GLN A 70 10.42 5.12 16.61
CA GLN A 70 10.18 3.80 17.16
C GLN A 70 11.48 3.27 17.74
N SER A 71 11.46 2.87 19.00
CA SER A 71 12.63 2.32 19.67
C SER A 71 12.97 0.92 19.13
N GLY A 72 14.25 0.69 18.86
CA GLY A 72 14.80 -0.65 18.61
C GLY A 72 15.27 -1.36 19.88
N GLY A 73 15.07 -0.74 21.06
CA GLY A 73 15.62 -1.16 22.34
C GLY A 73 16.77 -0.27 22.84
N PRO A 74 17.25 -0.48 24.08
CA PRO A 74 18.35 0.31 24.65
C PRO A 74 19.64 0.18 23.82
N ASN A 75 20.26 1.32 23.50
CA ASN A 75 21.49 1.39 22.68
C ASN A 75 21.37 0.80 21.26
N ALA A 76 20.14 0.64 20.74
CA ALA A 76 19.92 0.20 19.37
C ALA A 76 20.52 1.20 18.36
N PRO A 77 21.10 0.72 17.25
CA PRO A 77 21.49 1.59 16.15
C PRO A 77 20.27 2.30 15.57
N GLY A 78 20.43 3.58 15.20
CA GLY A 78 19.37 4.38 14.60
C GLY A 78 19.41 4.41 13.08
N VAL A 79 18.25 4.25 12.45
CA VAL A 79 18.02 4.46 11.02
C VAL A 79 17.25 5.75 10.82
N TYR A 80 17.88 6.74 10.18
CA TYR A 80 17.27 8.02 9.87
C TYR A 80 16.62 7.96 8.47
N LEU A 81 15.31 8.09 8.43
CA LEU A 81 14.53 8.08 7.20
C LEU A 81 14.15 9.52 6.84
N LEU A 82 15.00 10.16 6.04
CA LEU A 82 14.80 11.53 5.60
C LEU A 82 13.71 11.60 4.53
N ASP A 83 12.84 12.59 4.66
CA ASP A 83 11.77 12.83 3.70
C ASP A 83 12.30 13.42 2.38
N GLY A 84 11.43 13.47 1.37
CA GLY A 84 11.71 14.09 0.08
C GLY A 84 11.59 15.62 0.08
N LEU A 85 11.70 16.20 -1.11
CA LEU A 85 11.67 17.66 -1.31
C LEU A 85 10.35 18.32 -0.87
N ARG A 86 9.24 17.56 -0.81
CA ARG A 86 7.91 18.04 -0.41
C ARG A 86 7.51 17.50 0.96
N ALA A 87 8.44 17.56 1.92
CA ALA A 87 8.17 17.20 3.30
C ALA A 87 6.98 18.02 3.84
N GLN A 88 6.12 17.36 4.61
CA GLN A 88 4.98 17.99 5.27
C GLN A 88 5.30 18.21 6.75
N ASP A 89 4.56 19.11 7.40
CA ASP A 89 4.73 19.43 8.82
C ASP A 89 3.93 18.51 9.76
N ASP A 90 3.14 17.58 9.23
CA ASP A 90 2.29 16.66 9.99
C ASP A 90 2.92 15.27 10.14
N PHE A 91 3.28 14.60 9.04
CA PHE A 91 3.90 13.27 9.03
C PHE A 91 5.02 13.21 7.99
N ASN A 92 6.01 12.36 8.25
CA ASN A 92 7.07 12.10 7.29
C ASN A 92 6.53 11.23 6.15
N GLY A 93 6.94 11.55 4.92
CA GLY A 93 6.54 10.83 3.71
C GLY A 93 6.78 9.32 3.74
N TRP A 94 7.77 8.84 4.50
CA TRP A 94 7.98 7.40 4.71
C TRP A 94 6.82 6.76 5.45
N ASP A 95 6.31 7.36 6.52
CA ASP A 95 5.16 6.81 7.24
C ASP A 95 3.86 7.02 6.45
N ILE A 96 3.73 8.10 5.68
CA ILE A 96 2.55 8.32 4.83
C ILE A 96 2.45 7.25 3.74
N ASN A 97 3.57 6.91 3.11
CA ASN A 97 3.59 6.13 1.88
C ASN A 97 4.10 4.69 2.06
N THR A 98 4.56 4.31 3.25
CA THR A 98 5.12 2.97 3.51
C THR A 98 4.88 2.51 4.95
N ALA A 99 4.79 1.20 5.14
CA ALA A 99 4.67 0.59 6.47
C ALA A 99 6.05 0.47 7.16
N ALA A 100 6.89 1.51 7.09
CA ALA A 100 8.28 1.45 7.52
C ALA A 100 8.42 1.11 9.02
N PHE A 101 7.58 1.65 9.90
CA PHE A 101 7.64 1.27 11.32
C PHE A 101 7.26 -0.20 11.55
N GLU A 102 6.35 -0.73 10.75
CA GLU A 102 5.98 -2.15 10.81
C GLU A 102 7.12 -3.05 10.34
N TRP A 103 7.83 -2.67 9.28
CA TRP A 103 8.95 -3.48 8.77
C TRP A 103 10.13 -3.53 9.72
N TYR A 104 10.33 -2.46 10.49
CA TYR A 104 11.45 -2.34 11.43
C TYR A 104 11.10 -2.68 12.88
N VAL A 105 9.84 -3.03 13.18
CA VAL A 105 9.47 -3.51 14.52
C VAL A 105 10.27 -4.79 14.84
N ASP A 106 10.77 -4.90 16.07
CA ASP A 106 11.61 -6.01 16.55
C ASP A 106 12.89 -6.28 15.73
N SER A 107 13.28 -5.37 14.84
CA SER A 107 14.52 -5.50 14.04
C SER A 107 15.79 -5.22 14.86
N GLY A 108 15.65 -4.69 16.08
CA GLY A 108 16.76 -4.19 16.88
C GLY A 108 17.31 -2.84 16.40
N LEU A 109 16.63 -2.18 15.46
CA LEU A 109 16.98 -0.85 14.95
C LEU A 109 15.95 0.17 15.40
N ALA A 110 16.42 1.32 15.89
CA ALA A 110 15.54 2.45 16.16
C ALA A 110 15.23 3.17 14.85
N THR A 111 13.96 3.41 14.56
CA THR A 111 13.54 4.13 13.35
C THR A 111 13.24 5.58 13.70
N ILE A 112 13.90 6.51 13.01
CA ILE A 112 13.81 7.95 13.26
C ILE A 112 13.37 8.67 11.98
N MET A 113 12.21 9.31 12.01
CA MET A 113 11.66 10.06 10.88
C MET A 113 11.41 11.52 11.29
N PRO A 114 12.33 12.46 10.99
CA PRO A 114 12.09 13.87 11.22
C PRO A 114 10.98 14.39 10.30
N VAL A 115 10.14 15.30 10.80
CA VAL A 115 9.01 15.90 10.08
C VAL A 115 9.30 17.38 9.84
N GLY A 116 8.98 17.86 8.63
CA GLY A 116 9.13 19.26 8.19
C GLY A 116 10.14 19.49 7.07
#